data_AF-A0A953YGS3-F1
#
_entry.id   AF-A0A953YGS3-F1
#
_cell.length_a   1.000
_cell.length_b   1.000
_cell.length_c   1.000
_cell.angle_alpha   90.00
_cell.angle_beta   90.00
_cell.angle_gamma   90.00
#
_symmetry.space_group_name_H-M   'P 1'
#
loop_
_entity.id
_entity.type
_entity.pdbx_description
1 polymer ?
#
loop_
_entity_poly.entity_id
_entity_poly.type
_entity_poly.pdbx_seq_one_letter_code
_entity_poly.pdbx_strand_id
1 'polypeptide(L)'
;GRARFVPVVLPTAKAVEARYPLTLNTGRVRDHWHTMTRTAKSARLSAHLAEPFAEIHPADALRTGVSHADLVRVESATGHIVVRALITLRQVRGAVFVPMHWTDQVAANARVGTLIPAVTDPHSGQPASKRTPVRIQRVALADYGFAVLRTRPTCIDADYWVVAKCPGGWRVELGGLRNADDVAAYARALFRSGDDALLLSYRDGVVGLRRVAAFDDMGLVGALFVGPTPVAVSRVWAVEQLSADMDQPGARLRVLAGRAGGGQPDRGAIVCACFGVGQNEIVNAIVNGECRSVAEVGACLKAGTNCGSCRAEIKGILDATRLQAAE
;
A
#
# COMPACT_ATOMS: atom_id res chain seq x y z
N GLY A 1 6.63 9.40 52.96
CA GLY A 1 7.18 9.43 51.60
C GLY A 1 8.62 8.96 51.56
N ARG A 2 8.86 7.64 51.61
CA ARG A 2 10.17 7.04 51.30
C ARG A 2 10.02 6.18 50.04
N ALA A 3 11.05 6.13 49.19
CA ALA A 3 11.03 5.27 47.99
C ALA A 3 10.95 3.79 48.38
N ARG A 4 10.24 2.99 47.56
CA ARG A 4 10.14 1.54 47.74
C ARG A 4 10.87 0.82 46.60
N PHE A 5 11.97 0.17 46.93
CA PHE A 5 12.68 -0.70 46.00
C PHE A 5 11.98 -2.05 45.95
N VAL A 6 11.59 -2.50 44.75
CA VAL A 6 10.88 -3.77 44.54
C VAL A 6 11.73 -4.63 43.60
N PRO A 7 12.12 -5.85 44.00
CA PRO A 7 12.81 -6.77 43.12
C PRO A 7 11.87 -7.25 42.02
N VAL A 8 12.31 -7.21 40.77
CA VAL A 8 11.53 -7.67 39.60
C VAL A 8 12.12 -8.98 39.10
N VAL A 9 11.26 -10.00 38.97
CA VAL A 9 11.61 -11.28 38.35
C VAL A 9 11.01 -11.31 36.95
N LEU A 10 11.85 -11.56 35.93
CA LEU A 10 11.37 -11.68 34.56
C LEU A 10 10.64 -13.02 34.38
N PRO A 11 9.43 -13.03 33.78
CA PRO A 11 8.77 -14.27 33.44
C PRO A 11 9.56 -15.03 32.38
N THR A 12 9.62 -16.36 32.50
CA THR A 12 10.26 -17.22 31.48
C THR A 12 9.57 -17.02 30.14
N ALA A 13 10.35 -16.71 29.10
CA ALA A 13 9.82 -16.59 27.76
C ALA A 13 9.25 -17.95 27.32
N LYS A 14 7.96 -17.99 26.97
CA LYS A 14 7.39 -19.17 26.29
C LYS A 14 8.19 -19.42 25.01
N ALA A 15 8.54 -20.68 24.77
CA ALA A 15 9.21 -21.10 23.55
C ALA A 15 8.33 -20.78 22.34
N VAL A 16 8.96 -20.44 21.20
CA VAL A 16 8.24 -20.25 19.94
C VAL A 16 7.67 -21.60 19.52
N GLU A 17 6.36 -21.67 19.30
CA GLU A 17 5.70 -22.88 18.84
C GLU A 17 6.15 -23.23 17.42
N ALA A 18 6.47 -24.50 17.14
CA ALA A 18 6.93 -24.93 15.82
C ALA A 18 5.93 -24.59 14.69
N ARG A 19 4.63 -24.54 15.01
CA ARG A 19 3.55 -24.17 14.08
C ARG A 19 3.55 -22.68 13.68
N TYR A 20 4.12 -21.82 14.54
CA TYR A 20 4.13 -20.37 14.41
C TYR A 20 5.55 -19.84 14.67
N PRO A 21 6.50 -20.09 13.73
CA PRO A 21 7.92 -19.93 13.97
C PRO A 21 8.41 -18.47 14.00
N LEU A 22 7.53 -17.50 13.74
CA LEU A 22 7.85 -16.08 13.70
C LEU A 22 7.16 -15.34 14.84
N THR A 23 7.73 -14.22 15.27
CA THR A 23 7.12 -13.31 16.24
C THR A 23 6.58 -12.06 15.54
N LEU A 24 5.27 -11.83 15.61
CA LEU A 24 4.62 -10.61 15.18
C LEU A 24 4.78 -9.51 16.25
N ASN A 25 5.21 -8.35 15.78
CA ASN A 25 5.13 -7.07 16.46
C ASN A 25 4.18 -6.14 15.69
N THR A 26 3.43 -5.31 16.41
CA THR A 26 2.52 -4.32 15.82
C THR A 26 2.92 -2.92 16.21
N GLY A 27 2.79 -1.97 15.30
CA GLY A 27 3.12 -0.57 15.58
C GLY A 27 2.36 0.41 14.71
N ARG A 28 3.01 1.55 14.47
CA ARG A 28 2.43 2.69 13.77
C ARG A 28 3.35 3.12 12.63
N VAL A 29 2.76 3.71 11.62
CA VAL A 29 3.44 4.53 10.60
C VAL A 29 3.15 6.00 10.86
N ARG A 30 4.01 6.88 10.37
CA ARG A 30 3.86 8.33 10.57
C ARG A 30 2.51 8.86 10.09
N ASP A 31 2.12 8.47 8.89
CA ASP A 31 1.04 9.13 8.15
C ASP A 31 -0.36 8.84 8.68
N HIS A 32 -0.48 7.81 9.52
CA HIS A 32 -1.75 7.35 10.03
C HIS A 32 -1.83 7.41 11.56
N TRP A 33 -3.01 7.78 12.02
CA TRP A 33 -3.34 7.88 13.45
C TRP A 33 -4.33 6.80 13.82
N HIS A 34 -3.91 5.89 14.71
CA HIS A 34 -4.69 4.72 15.15
C HIS A 34 -5.43 4.03 14.00
N THR A 35 -6.71 3.73 14.15
CA THR A 35 -7.54 2.99 13.18
C THR A 35 -8.00 3.82 11.98
N MET A 36 -7.25 4.89 11.67
CA MET A 36 -7.50 5.81 10.56
C MET A 36 -8.87 6.51 10.52
N THR A 37 -9.64 6.53 11.61
CA THR A 37 -10.97 7.19 11.66
C THR A 37 -10.94 8.66 11.24
N ARG A 38 -9.80 9.33 11.43
CA ARG A 38 -9.53 10.70 10.96
C ARG A 38 -8.61 10.73 9.74
N THR A 39 -7.52 9.97 9.76
CA THR A 39 -6.44 10.10 8.76
C THR A 39 -6.77 9.47 7.41
N ALA A 40 -7.64 8.45 7.34
CA ALA A 40 -8.12 7.89 6.06
C ALA A 40 -8.97 8.88 5.24
N LYS A 41 -9.50 9.94 5.87
CA LYS A 41 -10.23 11.01 5.17
C LYS A 41 -9.30 11.98 4.43
N SER A 42 -7.99 11.95 4.71
CA SER A 42 -7.02 12.83 4.08
C SER A 42 -6.35 12.14 2.89
N ALA A 43 -6.54 12.72 1.71
CA ALA A 43 -5.85 12.31 0.49
C ALA A 43 -4.33 12.39 0.64
N ARG A 44 -3.84 13.47 1.26
CA ARG A 44 -2.40 13.71 1.44
C ARG A 44 -1.75 12.67 2.34
N LEU A 45 -2.40 12.30 3.45
CA LEU A 45 -1.87 11.28 4.36
C LEU A 45 -1.93 9.87 3.78
N SER A 46 -2.93 9.60 2.95
CA SER A 46 -3.10 8.29 2.31
C SER A 46 -2.23 8.10 1.06
N ALA A 47 -1.45 9.12 0.65
CA ALA A 47 -0.70 9.11 -0.60
C ALA A 47 0.54 8.19 -0.56
N HIS A 48 1.24 8.18 0.58
CA HIS A 48 2.52 7.46 0.74
C HIS A 48 2.32 5.94 0.91
N LEU A 49 1.51 5.51 1.89
CA LEU A 49 1.27 4.08 2.17
C LEU A 49 -0.22 3.77 2.05
N ALA A 50 -0.65 3.30 0.88
CA ALA A 50 -2.07 2.95 0.64
C ALA A 50 -2.44 1.58 1.20
N GLU A 51 -1.53 0.61 1.11
CA GLU A 51 -1.80 -0.79 1.45
C GLU A 51 -1.22 -1.17 2.82
N PRO A 52 -1.91 -2.05 3.58
CA PRO A 52 -1.32 -2.68 4.74
C PRO A 52 -0.15 -3.54 4.32
N PHE A 53 0.90 -3.58 5.15
CA PHE A 53 2.11 -4.33 4.83
C PHE A 53 2.67 -5.07 6.04
N ALA A 54 3.48 -6.10 5.75
CA ALA A 54 4.33 -6.82 6.69
C ALA A 54 5.79 -6.54 6.36
N GLU A 55 6.55 -5.94 7.28
CA GLU A 55 8.01 -5.90 7.16
C GLU A 55 8.60 -7.26 7.52
N ILE A 56 9.34 -7.84 6.58
CA ILE A 56 9.91 -9.19 6.67
C ILE A 56 11.41 -9.11 6.36
N HIS A 57 12.23 -9.79 7.15
CA HIS A 57 13.67 -9.88 6.89
C HIS A 57 13.94 -10.75 5.63
N PRO A 58 14.90 -10.39 4.74
CA PRO A 58 15.19 -11.13 3.51
C PRO A 58 15.37 -12.65 3.68
N ALA A 59 16.11 -13.07 4.71
CA ALA A 59 16.30 -14.49 5.02
C ALA A 59 14.99 -15.24 5.37
N ASP A 60 14.03 -14.60 6.02
CA ASP A 60 12.73 -15.22 6.33
C ASP A 60 11.83 -15.24 5.10
N ALA A 61 11.92 -14.21 4.26
CA ALA A 61 11.24 -14.14 2.97
C ALA A 61 11.71 -15.29 2.06
N LEU A 62 13.02 -15.50 1.96
CA LEU A 62 13.62 -16.60 1.20
C LEU A 62 13.14 -17.97 1.71
N ARG A 63 13.15 -18.19 3.04
CA ARG A 63 12.68 -19.43 3.66
C ARG A 63 11.19 -19.72 3.40
N THR A 64 10.39 -18.69 3.19
CA THR A 64 8.93 -18.80 3.03
C THR A 64 8.46 -18.63 1.59
N GLY A 65 9.40 -18.44 0.64
CA GLY A 65 9.09 -18.21 -0.77
C GLY A 65 8.31 -16.92 -1.03
N VAL A 66 8.47 -15.93 -0.15
CA VAL A 66 7.83 -14.60 -0.26
C VAL A 66 8.80 -13.64 -0.94
N SER A 67 8.32 -12.95 -1.96
CA SER A 67 9.06 -11.91 -2.67
C SER A 67 8.58 -10.51 -2.28
N HIS A 68 9.31 -9.49 -2.70
CA HIS A 68 8.90 -8.10 -2.52
C HIS A 68 7.54 -7.85 -3.20
N ALA A 69 6.67 -7.09 -2.54
CA ALA A 69 5.32 -6.74 -2.99
C ALA A 69 4.33 -7.90 -3.15
N ASP A 70 4.70 -9.15 -2.83
CA ASP A 70 3.73 -10.25 -2.77
C ASP A 70 2.63 -9.97 -1.75
N LEU A 71 1.45 -10.56 -1.97
CA LEU A 71 0.46 -10.67 -0.89
C LEU A 71 0.87 -11.81 0.03
N VAL A 72 0.78 -11.58 1.33
CA VAL A 72 1.19 -12.52 2.37
C VAL A 72 0.07 -12.67 3.38
N ARG A 73 -0.31 -13.92 3.61
CA ARG A 73 -1.15 -14.32 4.72
C ARG A 73 -0.30 -14.38 5.98
N VAL A 74 -0.62 -13.55 6.97
CA VAL A 74 -0.03 -13.62 8.32
C VAL A 74 -1.06 -14.27 9.23
N GLU A 75 -0.70 -15.38 9.86
CA GLU A 75 -1.64 -16.21 10.62
C GLU A 75 -1.12 -16.53 12.02
N SER A 76 -2.00 -16.40 13.02
CA SER A 76 -1.78 -16.81 14.41
C SER A 76 -2.77 -17.91 14.81
N ALA A 77 -2.84 -18.26 16.10
CA ALA A 77 -3.86 -19.16 16.62
C ALA A 77 -5.28 -18.55 16.62
N THR A 78 -5.41 -17.23 16.53
CA THR A 78 -6.71 -16.53 16.65
C THR A 78 -7.30 -16.10 15.31
N GLY A 79 -6.54 -16.19 14.22
CA GLY A 79 -7.01 -15.83 12.89
C GLY A 79 -5.88 -15.55 11.92
N HIS A 80 -6.22 -14.89 10.82
CA HIS A 80 -5.26 -14.48 9.80
C HIS A 80 -5.62 -13.10 9.23
N ILE A 81 -4.65 -12.48 8.58
CA ILE A 81 -4.81 -11.29 7.75
C ILE A 81 -4.07 -11.47 6.42
N VAL A 82 -4.35 -10.65 5.42
CA VAL A 82 -3.60 -10.58 4.15
C VAL A 82 -3.07 -9.16 3.96
N VAL A 83 -1.76 -9.04 3.77
CA VAL A 83 -1.06 -7.75 3.63
C VAL A 83 0.07 -7.84 2.60
N ARG A 84 0.58 -6.70 2.12
CA ARG A 84 1.73 -6.66 1.20
C ARG A 84 3.05 -6.98 1.90
N ALA A 85 3.92 -7.73 1.25
CA ALA A 85 5.28 -7.97 1.73
C ALA A 85 6.17 -6.75 1.49
N LEU A 86 6.77 -6.23 2.56
CA LEU A 86 7.86 -5.28 2.51
C LEU A 86 9.14 -5.98 2.99
N ILE A 87 9.98 -6.40 2.05
CA ILE A 87 11.24 -7.07 2.38
C ILE A 87 12.29 -6.02 2.75
N THR A 88 12.83 -6.10 3.96
CA THR A 88 13.77 -5.08 4.48
C THR A 88 14.71 -5.62 5.55
N LEU A 89 15.96 -5.13 5.53
CA LEU A 89 16.97 -5.39 6.56
C LEU A 89 16.69 -4.64 7.88
N ARG A 90 15.72 -3.71 7.90
CA ARG A 90 15.27 -3.08 9.14
C ARG A 90 14.60 -4.07 10.08
N GLN A 91 14.06 -5.16 9.54
CA GLN A 91 13.39 -6.18 10.31
C GLN A 91 14.40 -7.20 10.85
N VAL A 92 14.20 -7.65 12.09
CA VAL A 92 15.01 -8.70 12.71
C VAL A 92 14.58 -10.08 12.19
N ARG A 93 15.55 -10.99 12.00
CA ARG A 93 15.26 -12.39 11.63
C ARG A 93 14.35 -13.06 12.65
N GLY A 94 13.39 -13.84 12.19
CA GLY A 94 12.40 -14.50 13.04
C GLY A 94 11.28 -13.58 13.52
N ALA A 95 11.23 -12.32 13.07
CA ALA A 95 10.22 -11.34 13.44
C ALA A 95 9.51 -10.76 12.21
N VAL A 96 8.25 -10.37 12.40
CA VAL A 96 7.41 -9.70 11.41
C VAL A 96 6.79 -8.46 12.05
N PHE A 97 6.71 -7.36 11.32
CA PHE A 97 6.07 -6.13 11.78
C PHE A 97 4.90 -5.78 10.88
N VAL A 98 3.74 -5.53 11.48
CA VAL A 98 2.55 -5.07 10.74
C VAL A 98 1.98 -3.82 11.42
N PRO A 99 1.77 -2.70 10.72
CA PRO A 99 1.14 -1.54 11.32
C PRO A 99 -0.33 -1.79 11.64
N MET A 100 -0.81 -1.23 12.75
CA MET A 100 -2.16 -1.48 13.28
C MET A 100 -3.30 -0.68 12.63
N HIS A 101 -3.02 0.07 11.56
CA HIS A 101 -3.90 1.14 11.11
C HIS A 101 -5.13 0.67 10.32
N TRP A 102 -4.98 -0.37 9.50
CA TRP A 102 -6.03 -0.81 8.60
C TRP A 102 -7.15 -1.55 9.34
N THR A 103 -8.38 -1.30 8.90
CA THR A 103 -9.62 -1.86 9.44
C THR A 103 -10.52 -2.31 8.30
N ASP A 104 -11.59 -3.03 8.63
CA ASP A 104 -12.57 -3.54 7.66
C ASP A 104 -13.34 -2.43 6.91
N GLN A 105 -13.16 -1.15 7.28
CA GLN A 105 -13.67 0.01 6.55
C GLN A 105 -12.83 0.41 5.35
N VAL A 106 -11.54 0.05 5.35
CA VAL A 106 -10.55 0.51 4.36
C VAL A 106 -9.74 -0.61 3.74
N ALA A 107 -9.82 -1.84 4.25
CA ALA A 107 -9.18 -3.00 3.65
C ALA A 107 -9.90 -4.31 3.99
N ALA A 108 -9.85 -5.27 3.06
CA ALA A 108 -10.27 -6.64 3.28
C ALA A 108 -9.27 -7.36 4.17
N ASN A 109 -9.75 -7.96 5.26
CA ASN A 109 -8.98 -8.94 6.03
C ASN A 109 -7.58 -8.44 6.46
N ALA A 110 -7.46 -7.19 6.90
CA ALA A 110 -6.18 -6.54 7.22
C ALA A 110 -6.07 -6.02 8.66
N ARG A 111 -7.08 -6.30 9.49
CA ARG A 111 -7.13 -5.84 10.89
C ARG A 111 -6.19 -6.67 11.75
N VAL A 112 -4.91 -6.30 11.83
CA VAL A 112 -3.87 -7.04 12.58
C VAL A 112 -4.22 -7.33 14.05
N GLY A 113 -5.06 -6.51 14.67
CA GLY A 113 -5.54 -6.74 16.03
C GLY A 113 -6.25 -8.08 16.23
N THR A 114 -6.80 -8.70 15.18
CA THR A 114 -7.41 -10.04 15.25
C THR A 114 -6.41 -11.15 15.51
N LEU A 115 -5.12 -10.91 15.26
CA LEU A 115 -4.06 -11.89 15.49
C LEU A 115 -3.61 -11.94 16.95
N ILE A 116 -3.93 -10.91 17.73
CA ILE A 116 -3.42 -10.74 19.09
C ILE A 116 -4.30 -11.54 20.06
N PRO A 117 -3.73 -12.47 20.86
CA PRO A 117 -4.50 -13.20 21.85
C PRO A 117 -4.96 -12.30 22.99
N ALA A 118 -6.10 -12.65 23.60
CA ALA A 118 -6.68 -11.92 24.75
C ALA A 118 -5.91 -12.21 26.06
N VAL A 119 -4.61 -11.90 26.07
CA VAL A 119 -3.71 -12.01 27.22
C VAL A 119 -3.36 -10.61 27.70
N THR A 120 -3.60 -10.35 28.98
CA THR A 120 -3.35 -9.06 29.61
C THR A 120 -2.34 -9.17 30.74
N ASP A 121 -1.62 -8.08 30.99
CA ASP A 121 -0.79 -7.94 32.18
C ASP A 121 -1.68 -7.94 33.44
N PRO A 122 -1.39 -8.79 34.45
CA PRO A 122 -2.26 -8.95 35.61
C PRO A 122 -2.35 -7.72 36.52
N HIS A 123 -1.43 -6.76 36.39
CA HIS A 123 -1.41 -5.55 37.21
C HIS A 123 -2.10 -4.37 36.53
N SER A 124 -1.81 -4.14 35.25
CA SER A 124 -2.29 -2.98 34.49
C SER A 124 -3.48 -3.28 33.58
N GLY A 125 -3.77 -4.55 33.31
CA GLY A 125 -4.78 -4.97 32.33
C GLY A 125 -4.39 -4.70 30.87
N GLN A 126 -3.16 -4.25 30.60
CA GLN A 126 -2.73 -3.93 29.24
C GLN A 126 -2.52 -5.20 28.40
N PRO A 127 -2.93 -5.22 27.12
CA PRO A 127 -2.82 -6.39 26.26
C PRO A 127 -1.38 -6.64 25.77
N ALA A 128 -1.00 -7.92 25.64
CA ALA A 128 0.30 -8.38 25.15
C ALA A 128 0.46 -8.24 23.61
N SER A 129 0.31 -7.03 23.08
CA SER A 129 0.22 -6.73 21.63
C SER A 129 1.53 -6.77 20.83
N LYS A 130 2.67 -6.97 21.49
CA LYS A 130 4.02 -6.81 20.90
C LYS A 130 4.77 -8.12 20.68
N ARG A 131 4.14 -9.24 21.01
CA ARG A 131 4.71 -10.58 20.86
C ARG A 131 3.60 -11.59 20.61
N THR A 132 3.30 -11.84 19.35
CA THR A 132 2.31 -12.86 18.93
C THR A 132 3.00 -13.88 18.03
N PRO A 133 2.99 -15.19 18.36
CA PRO A 133 3.48 -16.21 17.44
C PRO A 133 2.66 -16.22 16.15
N VAL A 134 3.33 -16.17 15.00
CA VAL A 134 2.71 -16.22 13.67
C VAL A 134 3.48 -17.11 12.70
N ARG A 135 2.80 -17.51 11.62
CA ARG A 135 3.42 -17.98 10.38
C ARG A 135 3.03 -17.05 9.24
N ILE A 136 3.83 -17.07 8.18
CA ILE A 136 3.54 -16.32 6.95
C ILE A 136 3.51 -17.26 5.75
N GLN A 137 2.66 -16.95 4.78
CA GLN A 137 2.55 -17.70 3.52
C GLN A 137 2.22 -16.76 2.37
N ARG A 138 2.86 -16.93 1.22
CA ARG A 138 2.52 -16.22 -0.01
C ARG A 138 1.08 -16.54 -0.45
N VAL A 139 0.34 -15.52 -0.86
CA VAL A 139 -1.00 -15.61 -1.43
C VAL A 139 -0.92 -15.29 -2.92
N ALA A 140 -1.29 -16.27 -3.74
CA ALA A 140 -1.51 -16.08 -5.17
C ALA A 140 -3.01 -15.89 -5.42
N LEU A 141 -3.36 -14.91 -6.24
CA LEU A 141 -4.74 -14.64 -6.65
C LEU A 141 -4.87 -14.88 -8.16
N ALA A 142 -6.08 -15.20 -8.60
CA ALA A 142 -6.37 -15.44 -10.03
C ALA A 142 -6.15 -14.18 -10.87
N ASP A 143 -6.41 -13.01 -10.30
CA ASP A 143 -6.14 -11.72 -10.89
C ASP A 143 -5.77 -10.67 -9.84
N TYR A 144 -5.18 -9.59 -10.34
CA TYR A 144 -4.81 -8.40 -9.60
C TYR A 144 -5.39 -7.20 -10.31
N GLY A 145 -5.83 -6.21 -9.54
CA GLY A 145 -6.40 -5.00 -10.10
C GLY A 145 -6.04 -3.74 -9.35
N PHE A 146 -6.19 -2.63 -10.04
CA PHE A 146 -6.10 -1.29 -9.49
C PHE A 146 -7.21 -0.44 -10.08
N ALA A 147 -7.85 0.37 -9.26
CA ALA A 147 -8.89 1.29 -9.70
C ALA A 147 -8.72 2.69 -9.11
N VAL A 148 -9.17 3.67 -9.87
CA VAL A 148 -9.43 5.03 -9.40
C VAL A 148 -10.88 5.36 -9.68
N LEU A 149 -11.54 6.07 -8.77
CA LEU A 149 -12.95 6.40 -8.90
C LEU A 149 -13.30 7.66 -8.12
N ARG A 150 -14.21 8.45 -8.66
CA ARG A 150 -14.60 9.74 -8.08
C ARG A 150 -15.39 9.59 -6.78
N THR A 151 -16.25 8.57 -6.70
CA THR A 151 -17.10 8.30 -5.53
C THR A 151 -16.57 7.13 -4.70
N ARG A 152 -16.84 7.12 -3.39
CA ARG A 152 -16.41 5.99 -2.54
C ARG A 152 -17.21 4.74 -2.95
N PRO A 153 -16.57 3.59 -3.19
CA PRO A 153 -17.29 2.35 -3.44
C PRO A 153 -18.02 1.93 -2.17
N THR A 154 -19.24 1.40 -2.32
CA THR A 154 -20.06 0.89 -1.22
C THR A 154 -19.93 -0.62 -1.04
N CYS A 155 -19.59 -1.33 -2.12
CA CYS A 155 -19.29 -2.75 -2.14
C CYS A 155 -18.06 -2.96 -3.03
N ILE A 156 -17.17 -3.86 -2.62
CA ILE A 156 -16.02 -4.30 -3.42
C ILE A 156 -16.03 -5.83 -3.37
N ASP A 157 -16.37 -6.46 -4.50
CA ASP A 157 -16.53 -7.92 -4.59
C ASP A 157 -15.22 -8.59 -5.02
N ALA A 158 -14.25 -8.59 -4.12
CA ALA A 158 -12.94 -9.17 -4.34
C ALA A 158 -12.40 -9.80 -3.04
N ASP A 159 -11.56 -10.83 -3.17
CA ASP A 159 -10.95 -11.51 -2.03
C ASP A 159 -9.91 -10.65 -1.31
N TYR A 160 -9.22 -9.77 -2.05
CA TYR A 160 -8.36 -8.73 -1.51
C TYR A 160 -8.79 -7.37 -2.04
N TRP A 161 -8.98 -6.41 -1.14
CA TRP A 161 -9.17 -5.02 -1.53
C TRP A 161 -8.62 -4.06 -0.48
N VAL A 162 -8.15 -2.90 -0.92
CA VAL A 162 -7.76 -1.78 -0.05
C VAL A 162 -8.19 -0.48 -0.69
N VAL A 163 -8.96 0.35 0.02
CA VAL A 163 -9.45 1.64 -0.45
C VAL A 163 -8.78 2.78 0.31
N ALA A 164 -8.29 3.77 -0.44
CA ALA A 164 -7.63 4.94 0.11
C ALA A 164 -8.17 6.22 -0.54
N LYS A 165 -8.32 7.30 0.24
CA LYS A 165 -8.68 8.61 -0.31
C LYS A 165 -7.52 9.13 -1.15
N CYS A 166 -7.83 9.74 -2.29
CA CYS A 166 -6.87 10.48 -3.11
C CYS A 166 -7.45 11.83 -3.53
N PRO A 167 -6.65 12.73 -4.15
CA PRO A 167 -7.18 13.89 -4.86
C PRO A 167 -8.22 13.45 -5.88
N GLY A 168 -9.29 14.23 -6.06
CA GLY A 168 -10.38 13.90 -7.00
C GLY A 168 -11.32 12.76 -6.59
N GLY A 169 -10.90 11.83 -5.70
CA GLY A 169 -11.73 10.67 -5.38
C GLY A 169 -11.07 9.63 -4.48
N TRP A 170 -11.05 8.39 -4.95
CA TRP A 170 -10.58 7.21 -4.25
C TRP A 170 -9.72 6.36 -5.16
N ARG A 171 -8.79 5.61 -4.56
CA ARG A 171 -8.04 4.56 -5.22
C ARG A 171 -8.29 3.23 -4.51
N VAL A 172 -8.30 2.15 -5.28
CA VAL A 172 -8.56 0.79 -4.78
C VAL A 172 -7.54 -0.16 -5.36
N GLU A 173 -6.79 -0.85 -4.51
CA GLU A 173 -6.02 -2.03 -4.90
C GLU A 173 -6.93 -3.26 -4.74
N LEU A 174 -6.88 -4.19 -5.69
CA LEU A 174 -7.79 -5.32 -5.80
C LEU A 174 -7.03 -6.61 -6.10
N GLY A 175 -7.60 -7.75 -5.75
CA GLY A 175 -7.21 -9.04 -6.30
C GLY A 175 -8.20 -10.13 -5.96
N GLY A 176 -8.26 -11.17 -6.80
CA GLY A 176 -9.27 -12.21 -6.69
C GLY A 176 -10.66 -11.63 -6.87
N LEU A 177 -10.85 -10.90 -7.98
CA LEU A 177 -12.13 -10.30 -8.34
C LEU A 177 -13.15 -11.43 -8.56
N ARG A 178 -14.32 -11.30 -7.93
CA ARG A 178 -15.43 -12.21 -8.16
C ARG A 178 -16.20 -11.75 -9.39
N ASN A 179 -16.67 -12.70 -10.19
CA ASN A 179 -17.33 -12.44 -11.48
C ASN A 179 -16.46 -11.64 -12.48
N ALA A 180 -15.14 -11.87 -12.46
CA ALA A 180 -14.19 -11.16 -13.31
C ALA A 180 -14.36 -11.41 -14.82
N ASP A 181 -15.19 -12.39 -15.23
CA ASP A 181 -15.46 -12.66 -16.66
C ASP A 181 -16.11 -11.45 -17.36
N ASP A 182 -16.93 -10.69 -16.64
CA ASP A 182 -17.48 -9.42 -17.10
C ASP A 182 -16.89 -8.23 -16.31
N VAL A 183 -15.68 -7.84 -16.68
CA VAL A 183 -14.98 -6.69 -16.08
C VAL A 183 -15.75 -5.38 -16.31
N ALA A 184 -16.54 -5.27 -17.39
CA ALA A 184 -17.32 -4.07 -17.66
C ALA A 184 -18.46 -3.92 -16.65
N ALA A 185 -19.21 -4.99 -16.38
CA ALA A 185 -20.24 -5.01 -15.33
C ALA A 185 -19.63 -4.78 -13.94
N TYR A 186 -18.50 -5.44 -13.62
CA TYR A 186 -17.78 -5.23 -12.37
C TYR A 186 -17.36 -3.75 -12.20
N ALA A 187 -16.82 -3.15 -13.26
CA ALA A 187 -16.42 -1.74 -13.27
C ALA A 187 -17.61 -0.81 -13.04
N ARG A 188 -18.76 -1.03 -13.69
CA ARG A 188 -19.98 -0.23 -13.47
C ARG A 188 -20.42 -0.27 -12.02
N ALA A 189 -20.46 -1.46 -11.42
CA ALA A 189 -20.81 -1.64 -10.00
C ALA A 189 -19.82 -0.94 -9.06
N LEU A 190 -18.51 -1.10 -9.32
CA LEU A 190 -17.45 -0.49 -8.50
C LEU A 190 -17.49 1.04 -8.57
N PHE A 191 -17.64 1.61 -9.77
CA PHE A 191 -17.63 3.06 -10.00
C PHE A 191 -18.94 3.73 -9.61
N ARG A 192 -20.01 2.94 -9.47
CA ARG A 192 -21.39 3.44 -9.31
C ARG A 192 -21.78 4.35 -10.49
N SER A 193 -21.35 3.97 -11.69
CA SER A 193 -21.69 4.71 -12.91
C SER A 193 -23.13 4.44 -13.31
N GLY A 194 -23.88 5.48 -13.70
CA GLY A 194 -25.19 5.32 -14.32
C GLY A 194 -25.11 4.60 -15.66
N ASP A 195 -26.25 4.13 -16.16
CA ASP A 195 -26.33 3.40 -17.43
C ASP A 195 -25.88 4.28 -18.61
N ASP A 196 -26.16 5.58 -18.54
CA ASP A 196 -25.79 6.59 -19.54
C ASP A 196 -24.30 6.94 -19.57
N ALA A 197 -23.51 6.46 -18.60
CA ALA A 197 -22.07 6.71 -18.60
C ALA A 197 -21.40 6.04 -19.81
N LEU A 198 -20.58 6.81 -20.53
CA LEU A 198 -19.76 6.28 -21.62
C LEU A 198 -18.72 5.32 -21.03
N LEU A 199 -18.79 4.05 -21.44
CA LEU A 199 -17.86 3.02 -21.02
C LEU A 199 -16.88 2.70 -22.15
N LEU A 200 -15.59 2.92 -21.92
CA LEU A 200 -14.52 2.47 -22.79
C LEU A 200 -13.88 1.21 -22.20
N SER A 201 -13.71 0.18 -23.02
CA SER A 201 -13.10 -1.09 -22.60
C SER A 201 -11.96 -1.48 -23.54
N TYR A 202 -10.90 -2.02 -22.96
CA TYR A 202 -9.76 -2.59 -23.66
C TYR A 202 -9.46 -3.98 -23.10
N ARG A 203 -9.22 -4.95 -24.00
CA ARG A 203 -8.87 -6.32 -23.66
C ARG A 203 -7.70 -6.76 -24.51
N ASP A 204 -6.64 -7.24 -23.85
CA ASP A 204 -5.55 -8.00 -24.46
C ASP A 204 -5.76 -9.47 -24.10
N GLY A 205 -6.16 -10.28 -25.09
CA GLY A 205 -6.39 -11.71 -24.90
C GLY A 205 -5.12 -12.54 -24.74
N VAL A 206 -3.95 -12.03 -25.17
CA VAL A 206 -2.67 -12.74 -25.10
C VAL A 206 -2.07 -12.60 -23.72
N VAL A 207 -2.05 -11.37 -23.19
CA VAL A 207 -1.47 -11.07 -21.87
C VAL A 207 -2.53 -11.17 -20.75
N GLY A 208 -3.81 -11.30 -21.09
CA GLY A 208 -4.91 -11.38 -20.13
C GLY A 208 -5.25 -10.04 -19.46
N LEU A 209 -4.82 -8.92 -20.03
CA LEU A 209 -5.08 -7.58 -19.50
C LEU A 209 -6.48 -7.13 -19.87
N ARG A 210 -7.19 -6.57 -18.90
CA ARG A 210 -8.54 -6.02 -19.06
C ARG A 210 -8.58 -4.64 -18.42
N ARG A 211 -9.08 -3.64 -19.13
CA ARG A 211 -9.11 -2.25 -18.67
C ARG A 211 -10.44 -1.63 -19.03
N VAL A 212 -11.03 -0.89 -18.10
CA VAL A 212 -12.33 -0.24 -18.28
C VAL A 212 -12.25 1.16 -17.71
N ALA A 213 -12.80 2.15 -18.42
CA ALA A 213 -12.96 3.51 -17.93
C ALA A 213 -14.37 4.01 -18.23
N ALA A 214 -15.01 4.62 -17.23
CA ALA A 214 -16.34 5.19 -17.33
C ALA A 214 -16.27 6.72 -17.26
N PHE A 215 -17.01 7.40 -18.14
CA PHE A 215 -17.06 8.85 -18.24
C PHE A 215 -18.50 9.35 -18.21
N ASP A 216 -18.69 10.51 -17.59
CA ASP A 216 -19.91 11.31 -17.66
C ASP A 216 -19.57 12.75 -18.07
N ASP A 217 -20.56 13.63 -18.04
CA ASP A 217 -20.40 15.05 -18.41
C ASP A 217 -19.40 15.79 -17.49
N MET A 218 -19.10 15.25 -16.31
CA MET A 218 -18.09 15.80 -15.39
C MET A 218 -16.70 15.18 -15.58
N GLY A 219 -16.50 14.32 -16.58
CA GLY A 219 -15.24 13.66 -16.89
C GLY A 219 -15.16 12.24 -16.34
N LEU A 220 -14.00 11.85 -15.80
CA LEU A 220 -13.74 10.46 -15.38
C LEU A 220 -14.55 10.07 -14.13
N VAL A 221 -15.47 9.12 -14.28
CA VAL A 221 -16.20 8.49 -13.16
C VAL A 221 -15.28 7.51 -12.43
N GLY A 222 -14.57 6.68 -13.20
CA GLY A 222 -13.57 5.75 -12.69
C GLY A 222 -12.86 4.96 -13.79
N ALA A 223 -11.71 4.39 -13.45
CA ALA A 223 -10.93 3.51 -14.30
C ALA A 223 -10.47 2.29 -13.50
N LEU A 224 -10.50 1.11 -14.12
CA LEU A 224 -10.17 -0.19 -13.55
C LEU A 224 -9.19 -0.89 -14.48
N PHE A 225 -8.11 -1.39 -13.92
CA PHE A 225 -7.06 -2.14 -14.60
C PHE A 225 -6.96 -3.50 -13.94
N VAL A 226 -7.06 -4.58 -14.71
CA VAL A 226 -7.02 -5.96 -14.21
C VAL A 226 -6.06 -6.78 -15.06
N GLY A 227 -5.30 -7.67 -14.43
CA GLY A 227 -4.39 -8.61 -15.10
C GLY A 227 -4.13 -9.86 -14.28
N PRO A 228 -3.53 -10.90 -14.88
CA PRO A 228 -3.16 -12.15 -14.19
C PRO A 228 -1.98 -11.96 -13.22
N THR A 229 -1.25 -10.85 -13.34
CA THR A 229 -0.16 -10.43 -12.47
C THR A 229 -0.43 -9.01 -11.96
N PRO A 230 0.28 -8.54 -10.91
CA PRO A 230 0.17 -7.15 -10.47
C PRO A 230 0.25 -6.16 -11.63
N VAL A 231 -0.74 -5.27 -11.73
CA VAL A 231 -0.92 -4.40 -12.90
C VAL A 231 0.14 -3.28 -12.94
N ALA A 232 0.79 -3.13 -14.10
CA ALA A 232 1.76 -2.08 -14.37
C ALA A 232 1.07 -0.75 -14.71
N VAL A 233 0.57 -0.06 -13.68
CA VAL A 233 -0.14 1.22 -13.77
C VAL A 233 0.51 2.23 -12.84
N SER A 234 0.74 3.45 -13.32
CA SER A 234 1.17 4.54 -12.44
C SER A 234 -0.01 4.99 -11.59
N ARG A 235 0.05 4.67 -10.29
CA ARG A 235 -0.98 5.01 -9.30
C ARG A 235 -1.19 6.53 -9.23
N VAL A 236 -0.09 7.29 -9.29
CA VAL A 236 -0.13 8.76 -9.21
C VAL A 236 -0.80 9.33 -10.45
N TRP A 237 -0.34 8.94 -11.64
CA TRP A 237 -0.90 9.43 -12.89
C TRP A 237 -2.40 9.08 -13.04
N ALA A 238 -2.79 7.85 -12.69
CA ALA A 238 -4.18 7.43 -12.75
C ALA A 238 -5.07 8.26 -11.80
N VAL A 239 -4.57 8.58 -10.60
CA VAL A 239 -5.27 9.46 -9.65
C VAL A 239 -5.43 10.88 -10.21
N GLU A 240 -4.43 11.41 -10.90
CA GLU A 240 -4.50 12.73 -11.55
C GLU A 240 -5.60 12.80 -12.62
N GLN A 241 -5.91 11.67 -13.28
CA GLN A 241 -6.98 11.63 -14.28
C GLN A 241 -8.38 11.89 -13.71
N LEU A 242 -8.59 11.74 -12.38
CA LEU A 242 -9.87 12.06 -11.74
C LEU A 242 -10.19 13.56 -11.76
N SER A 243 -9.22 14.42 -12.07
CA SER A 243 -9.39 15.88 -12.16
C SER A 243 -8.84 16.45 -13.47
N ALA A 244 -8.46 15.59 -14.40
CA ALA A 244 -7.99 16.00 -15.72
C ALA A 244 -9.16 16.35 -16.65
N ASP A 245 -8.90 17.27 -17.57
CA ASP A 245 -9.84 17.64 -18.62
C ASP A 245 -9.98 16.50 -19.65
N MET A 246 -11.20 15.99 -19.80
CA MET A 246 -11.55 14.86 -20.67
C MET A 246 -12.03 15.26 -22.06
N ASP A 247 -12.08 16.56 -22.36
CA ASP A 247 -12.51 17.09 -23.66
C ASP A 247 -11.35 17.20 -24.66
N GLN A 248 -10.11 17.09 -24.17
CA GLN A 248 -8.94 17.07 -25.04
C GLN A 248 -8.94 15.83 -25.96
N PRO A 249 -8.52 15.97 -27.23
CA PRO A 249 -8.41 14.86 -28.15
C PRO A 249 -7.59 13.68 -27.57
N GLY A 250 -8.20 12.50 -27.59
CA GLY A 250 -7.60 11.26 -27.10
C GLY A 250 -7.47 11.14 -25.58
N ALA A 251 -7.92 12.10 -24.77
CA ALA A 251 -7.81 12.04 -23.30
C ALA A 251 -8.46 10.80 -22.72
N ARG A 252 -9.70 10.50 -23.12
CA ARG A 252 -10.46 9.33 -22.64
C ARG A 252 -9.76 8.01 -22.97
N LEU A 253 -9.18 7.88 -24.17
CA LEU A 253 -8.40 6.69 -24.55
C LEU A 253 -7.06 6.61 -23.80
N ARG A 254 -6.41 7.75 -23.53
CA ARG A 254 -5.18 7.78 -22.73
C ARG A 254 -5.39 7.21 -21.33
N VAL A 255 -6.54 7.41 -20.69
CA VAL A 255 -6.88 6.80 -19.38
C VAL A 255 -6.63 5.29 -19.39
N LEU A 256 -7.05 4.60 -20.46
CA LEU A 256 -6.85 3.15 -20.59
C LEU A 256 -5.38 2.75 -20.75
N ALA A 257 -4.45 3.66 -21.07
CA ALA A 257 -3.02 3.35 -21.11
C ALA A 257 -2.44 3.08 -19.71
N GLY A 258 -3.01 3.69 -18.66
CA GLY A 258 -2.59 3.51 -17.27
C GLY A 258 -1.25 4.19 -16.90
N ARG A 259 -0.73 5.04 -17.78
CA ARG A 259 0.52 5.79 -17.59
C ARG A 259 0.55 7.04 -18.46
N ALA A 260 1.40 7.98 -18.09
CA ALA A 260 1.72 9.15 -18.88
C ALA A 260 2.25 8.76 -20.27
N GLY A 261 1.92 9.56 -21.29
CA GLY A 261 2.54 9.45 -22.61
C GLY A 261 4.01 9.88 -22.58
N GLY A 262 4.80 9.44 -23.56
CA GLY A 262 6.19 9.88 -23.69
C GLY A 262 6.26 11.41 -23.73
N GLY A 263 6.95 12.02 -22.76
CA GLY A 263 7.12 13.48 -22.64
C GLY A 263 6.42 14.14 -21.44
N GLN A 264 5.56 13.44 -20.70
CA GLN A 264 5.00 13.97 -19.45
C GLN A 264 5.77 13.46 -18.22
N PRO A 265 6.09 14.34 -17.24
CA PRO A 265 6.83 13.93 -16.05
C PRO A 265 5.98 12.99 -15.17
N ASP A 266 6.45 11.76 -14.97
CA ASP A 266 5.90 10.83 -13.99
C ASP A 266 6.65 10.99 -12.67
N ARG A 267 5.97 11.44 -11.62
CA ARG A 267 6.58 11.63 -10.29
C ARG A 267 6.91 10.31 -9.59
N GLY A 268 6.32 9.19 -10.01
CA GLY A 268 6.48 7.90 -9.35
C GLY A 268 5.84 7.87 -7.96
N ALA A 269 6.20 6.87 -7.14
CA ALA A 269 5.63 6.68 -5.81
C ALA A 269 5.91 7.88 -4.89
N ILE A 270 4.93 8.33 -4.11
CA ILE A 270 5.10 9.46 -3.19
C ILE A 270 6.02 9.05 -2.03
N VAL A 271 7.16 9.72 -1.92
CA VAL A 271 8.14 9.56 -0.83
C VAL A 271 7.89 10.60 0.28
N CYS A 272 7.57 11.85 -0.10
CA CYS A 272 7.35 12.93 0.87
C CYS A 272 5.88 13.39 0.89
N ALA A 273 5.04 12.80 1.75
CA ALA A 273 3.65 13.23 1.94
C ALA A 273 3.47 14.69 2.44
N CYS A 274 4.52 15.32 2.99
CA CYS A 274 4.45 16.73 3.42
C CYS A 274 4.34 17.69 2.23
N PHE A 275 5.11 17.43 1.18
CA PHE A 275 5.25 18.31 0.01
C PHE A 275 4.83 17.66 -1.31
N GLY A 276 4.38 16.40 -1.27
CA GLY A 276 3.93 15.67 -2.46
C GLY A 276 5.05 15.26 -3.42
N VAL A 277 6.29 15.09 -2.91
CA VAL A 277 7.45 14.72 -3.74
C VAL A 277 7.47 13.22 -3.98
N GLY A 278 7.59 12.84 -5.25
CA GLY A 278 7.67 11.47 -5.72
C GLY A 278 9.10 10.94 -5.91
N GLN A 279 9.21 9.62 -6.02
CA GLN A 279 10.47 8.89 -6.17
C GLN A 279 11.21 9.29 -7.45
N ASN A 280 10.52 9.42 -8.57
CA ASN A 280 11.17 9.75 -9.85
C ASN A 280 11.67 11.20 -9.86
N GLU A 281 11.03 12.12 -9.14
CA GLU A 281 11.55 13.49 -8.97
C GLU A 281 12.89 13.46 -8.22
N ILE A 282 12.99 12.63 -7.17
CA ILE A 282 14.23 12.44 -6.41
C ILE A 282 15.30 11.77 -7.28
N VAL A 283 14.95 10.71 -8.01
CA VAL A 283 15.89 10.00 -8.90
C VAL A 283 16.39 10.94 -10.00
N ASN A 284 15.52 11.72 -10.64
CA ASN A 284 15.92 12.66 -11.68
C ASN A 284 16.88 13.73 -11.15
N ALA A 285 16.60 14.29 -9.97
CA ALA A 285 17.51 15.25 -9.33
C ALA A 285 18.89 14.62 -9.02
N ILE A 286 18.95 13.33 -8.70
CA ILE A 286 20.22 12.61 -8.49
C ILE A 286 20.95 12.38 -9.80
N VAL A 287 20.26 11.84 -10.81
CA VAL A 287 20.83 11.48 -12.12
C VAL A 287 21.31 12.73 -12.88
N ASN A 288 20.59 13.85 -12.78
CA ASN A 288 20.99 15.13 -13.36
C ASN A 288 22.15 15.80 -12.61
N GLY A 289 22.63 15.21 -11.51
CA GLY A 289 23.74 15.72 -10.72
C GLY A 289 23.38 16.87 -9.78
N GLU A 290 22.10 17.21 -9.63
CA GLU A 290 21.60 18.28 -8.76
C GLU A 290 21.66 17.90 -7.27
N CYS A 291 21.58 16.61 -6.95
CA CYS A 291 21.50 16.11 -5.58
C CYS A 291 22.39 14.87 -5.34
N ARG A 292 23.24 14.95 -4.30
CA ARG A 292 24.14 13.87 -3.85
C ARG A 292 23.96 13.54 -2.37
N SER A 293 23.10 14.25 -1.66
CA SER A 293 22.86 14.01 -0.25
C SER A 293 21.40 14.22 0.10
N VAL A 294 20.96 13.64 1.21
CA VAL A 294 19.60 13.87 1.74
C VAL A 294 19.37 15.36 2.01
N ALA A 295 20.41 16.10 2.37
CA ALA A 295 20.34 17.55 2.59
C ALA A 295 20.09 18.31 1.29
N GLU A 296 20.81 17.97 0.22
CA GLU A 296 20.62 18.57 -1.12
C GLU A 296 19.24 18.25 -1.71
N VAL A 297 18.76 17.01 -1.56
CA VAL A 297 17.38 16.65 -1.93
C VAL A 297 16.37 17.52 -1.17
N GLY A 298 16.64 17.81 0.10
CA GLY A 298 15.82 18.73 0.90
C GLY A 298 15.88 20.17 0.42
N ALA A 299 17.03 20.65 -0.05
CA ALA A 299 17.17 22.00 -0.59
C ALA A 299 16.47 22.15 -1.95
N CYS A 300 16.62 21.16 -2.84
CA CYS A 300 16.04 21.18 -4.19
C CYS A 300 14.52 20.92 -4.17
N LEU A 301 14.10 19.84 -3.53
CA LEU A 301 12.72 19.34 -3.64
C LEU A 301 11.89 19.59 -2.37
N LYS A 302 12.45 20.20 -1.32
CA LYS A 302 11.84 20.33 0.02
C LYS A 302 11.62 18.99 0.75
N ALA A 303 11.92 17.85 0.13
CA ALA A 303 11.70 16.54 0.75
C ALA A 303 12.62 16.32 1.95
N GLY A 304 12.04 15.96 3.10
CA GLY A 304 12.81 15.70 4.33
C GLY A 304 13.14 16.94 5.19
N THR A 305 12.57 18.12 4.87
CA THR A 305 12.81 19.37 5.62
C THR A 305 11.71 19.73 6.62
N ASN A 306 10.48 19.21 6.46
CA ASN A 306 9.37 19.51 7.37
C ASN A 306 9.34 18.57 8.59
N CYS A 307 8.92 17.30 8.41
CA CYS A 307 8.87 16.33 9.50
C CYS A 307 10.06 15.34 9.52
N GLY A 308 10.95 15.39 8.52
CA GLY A 308 12.16 14.54 8.43
C GLY A 308 11.97 13.04 8.20
N SER A 309 10.76 12.48 8.34
CA SER A 309 10.56 11.02 8.24
C SER A 309 10.93 10.34 6.92
N CYS A 310 10.80 11.01 5.77
CA CYS A 310 11.18 10.45 4.48
C CYS A 310 12.70 10.44 4.25
N ARG A 311 13.50 11.01 5.17
CA ARG A 311 14.97 11.08 5.03
C ARG A 311 15.63 9.71 4.89
N ALA A 312 15.15 8.71 5.62
CA ALA A 312 15.68 7.35 5.53
C ALA A 312 15.39 6.70 4.16
N GLU A 313 14.21 6.95 3.60
CA GLU A 313 13.83 6.47 2.29
C GLU A 313 14.56 7.21 1.17
N ILE A 314 14.69 8.53 1.27
CA ILE A 314 15.53 9.35 0.38
C ILE A 314 16.97 8.83 0.37
N LYS A 315 17.52 8.48 1.55
CA LYS A 315 18.85 7.85 1.63
C LYS A 315 18.89 6.52 0.89
N GLY A 316 17.88 5.67 1.06
CA GLY A 316 17.78 4.40 0.33
C GLY A 316 17.75 4.60 -1.19
N ILE A 317 17.03 5.60 -1.69
CA ILE A 317 17.01 5.96 -3.11
C ILE A 317 18.39 6.42 -3.57
N LEU A 318 19.05 7.32 -2.82
CA LEU A 318 20.42 7.77 -3.11
C LEU A 318 21.41 6.61 -3.21
N ASP A 319 21.37 5.70 -2.24
CA ASP A 319 22.28 4.56 -2.18
C ASP A 319 22.02 3.58 -3.36
N ALA A 320 20.75 3.35 -3.71
CA ALA A 320 20.37 2.50 -4.84
C ALA A 320 20.73 3.10 -6.21
N THR A 321 20.43 4.38 -6.45
CA THR A 321 20.76 5.08 -7.71
C THR A 321 22.27 5.16 -7.92
N ARG A 322 23.06 5.32 -6.85
CA ARG A 322 24.52 5.31 -6.95
C ARG A 322 25.10 3.95 -7.33
N LEU A 323 24.54 2.88 -6.79
CA LEU A 323 24.95 1.52 -7.16
C LEU A 323 24.72 1.30 -8.66
N GLN A 324 23.55 1.70 -9.17
CA GLN A 324 23.21 1.61 -10.59
C GLN A 324 24.09 2.46 -11.51
N ALA A 325 24.61 3.60 -11.03
CA ALA A 325 25.53 4.44 -11.80
C ALA A 325 26.98 3.94 -11.80
N ALA A 326 27.31 2.97 -10.93
CA ALA A 326 28.64 2.36 -10.82
C ALA A 326 28.76 1.00 -11.55
N GLU A 327 27.63 0.43 -11.98
CA GLU A 327 27.52 -0.74 -12.87
C GLU A 327 27.47 -0.31 -14.34
#